data_AF-A0A167IBF5-F1
#
_entry.id   AF-A0A167IBF5-F1
#
_cell.length_a   1.000
_cell.length_b   1.000
_cell.length_c   1.000
_cell.angle_alpha   90.00
_cell.angle_beta   90.00
_cell.angle_gamma   90.00
#
_symmetry.space_group_name_H-M   'P 1'
#
loop_
_entity.id
_entity.type
_entity.pdbx_description
1 polymer ?
#
loop_
_entity_poly.entity_id
_entity_poly.type
_entity_poly.pdbx_seq_one_letter_code
_entity_poly.pdbx_strand_id
1 'polypeptide(L)' 'MKNPAPNEHVLALVNYFALLPLVYFIPDLIAPITGANKLLHVATVLALIVPVISYCVMPIAVKLLSKKTV' A
#
# COMPACT_ATOMS: atom_id res chain seq x y z
N MET A 1 -28.25 16.84 -1.66
CA MET A 1 -27.06 17.01 -2.52
C MET A 1 -26.40 15.64 -2.61
N LYS A 2 -26.55 14.96 -3.76
CA LYS A 2 -26.06 13.60 -3.98
C LYS A 2 -24.56 13.70 -4.27
N ASN A 3 -23.73 13.67 -3.22
CA ASN A 3 -22.30 13.47 -3.40
C ASN A 3 -22.13 12.17 -4.18
N PRO A 4 -21.55 12.17 -5.39
CA PRO A 4 -21.14 10.91 -5.98
C PRO A 4 -20.12 10.33 -5.01
N ALA A 5 -20.46 9.21 -4.38
CA ALA A 5 -19.48 8.44 -3.64
C ALA A 5 -18.25 8.28 -4.54
N PRO A 6 -17.03 8.56 -4.06
CA PRO A 6 -15.83 8.35 -4.85
C PRO A 6 -15.90 6.94 -5.43
N ASN A 7 -15.78 6.79 -6.76
CA ASN A 7 -15.90 5.48 -7.41
C ASN A 7 -14.95 4.48 -6.73
N GLU A 8 -15.49 3.60 -5.90
CA GLU A 8 -14.71 2.68 -5.05
C GLU A 8 -13.81 1.78 -5.90
N HIS A 9 -14.23 1.47 -7.13
CA HIS A 9 -13.42 0.76 -8.11
C HIS A 9 -12.15 1.51 -8.54
N VAL A 10 -12.23 2.83 -8.69
CA VAL A 10 -11.06 3.65 -9.05
C VAL A 10 -10.10 3.74 -7.86
N LEU A 11 -10.63 3.86 -6.64
CA LEU A 11 -9.82 3.80 -5.42
C LEU A 11 -9.10 2.45 -5.28
N ALA A 12 -9.82 1.35 -5.50
CA ALA A 12 -9.27 0.00 -5.45
C ALA A 12 -8.17 -0.20 -6.51
N LEU A 13 -8.36 0.32 -7.73
CA LEU A 13 -7.37 0.26 -8.81
C LEU A 13 -6.08 1.02 -8.45
N VAL A 14 -6.20 2.25 -7.95
CA VAL A 14 -5.03 3.05 -7.53
C VAL A 14 -4.30 2.37 -6.38
N ASN A 15 -5.04 1.85 -5.39
CA ASN A 15 -4.45 1.13 -4.27
C ASN A 15 -3.74 -0.14 -4.74
N TYR A 16 -4.37 -0.93 -5.62
CA TYR A 16 -3.78 -2.16 -6.16
C TYR A 16 -2.47 -1.87 -6.91
N PHE A 17 -2.45 -0.88 -7.80
CA PHE A 17 -1.23 -0.50 -8.53
C PHE A 17 -0.16 0.16 -7.66
N ALA A 18 -0.52 0.78 -6.53
CA ALA A 18 0.46 1.30 -5.57
C ALA A 18 1.03 0.19 -4.68
N LEU A 19 0.20 -0.78 -4.32
CA LEU A 19 0.54 -1.90 -3.43
C LEU A 19 1.41 -2.93 -4.12
N LEU A 20 1.14 -3.23 -5.40
CA LEU A 20 1.90 -4.19 -6.22
C LEU A 20 3.41 -3.92 -6.24
N PRO A 21 3.90 -2.74 -6.65
CA PRO A 21 5.33 -2.46 -6.69
C PRO A 21 5.91 -2.44 -5.26
N LEU A 22 5.18 -1.88 -4.29
CA LEU A 22 5.65 -1.82 -2.91
C LEU A 22 5.91 -3.23 -2.34
N VAL A 23 4.96 -4.15 -2.52
CA VAL A 23 5.09 -5.54 -2.05
C VAL A 23 6.13 -6.31 -2.84
N TYR A 24 6.39 -5.96 -4.11
CA TYR A 24 7.42 -6.62 -4.91
C TYR A 24 8.84 -6.19 -4.52
N PHE A 25 9.09 -4.89 -4.29
CA PHE A 25 10.43 -4.38 -4.04
C PHE A 25 10.89 -4.51 -2.58
N ILE A 26 9.99 -4.36 -1.60
CA ILE A 26 10.36 -4.38 -0.18
C ILE A 26 10.99 -5.71 0.26
N PRO A 27 10.45 -6.90 -0.10
CA PRO A 27 11.07 -8.17 0.26
C PRO A 27 12.51 -8.30 -0.21
N ASP A 28 12.80 -7.91 -1.45
CA ASP A 28 14.15 -7.97 -2.03
C ASP A 28 15.13 -7.03 -1.32
N LEU A 29 14.66 -5.87 -0.87
CA LEU A 29 15.48 -4.94 -0.07
C LEU A 29 15.77 -5.48 1.34
N ILE A 30 14.87 -6.27 1.92
CA ILE A 30 14.98 -6.80 3.28
C ILE A 30 15.61 -8.21 3.31
N ALA A 31 15.67 -8.91 2.17
CA ALA A 31 16.35 -10.19 1.98
C ALA A 31 17.78 -10.23 2.55
N PRO A 32 18.67 -9.25 2.28
CA PRO A 32 20.02 -9.26 2.84
C PRO A 32 20.07 -9.11 4.37
N ILE A 33 19.00 -8.59 5.00
CA ILE A 33 18.96 -8.29 6.44
C ILE A 33 18.44 -9.47 7.27
N THR A 34 17.57 -10.29 6.67
CA THR A 34 16.82 -11.35 7.38
C THR A 34 17.46 -12.74 7.30
N GLY A 35 18.44 -12.92 6.40
CA GLY A 35 19.20 -14.16 6.27
C GLY A 35 18.34 -15.35 5.82
N ALA A 36 18.75 -16.58 6.17
CA ALA A 36 18.12 -17.82 5.70
C ALA A 36 16.74 -18.13 6.35
N ASN A 37 16.35 -17.37 7.37
CA ASN A 37 15.15 -17.66 8.17
C ASN A 37 13.89 -17.11 7.50
N LYS A 38 13.17 -17.96 6.76
CA LYS A 38 11.96 -17.59 6.01
C LYS A 38 10.86 -16.95 6.88
N LEU A 39 10.65 -17.44 8.12
CA LEU A 39 9.64 -16.87 9.02
C LEU A 39 9.99 -15.44 9.44
N LEU A 40 11.27 -15.18 9.74
CA LEU A 40 11.73 -13.84 10.08
C LEU A 40 11.63 -12.91 8.87
N HIS A 41 12.01 -13.39 7.69
CA HIS A 41 11.87 -12.63 6.45
C HIS A 41 10.43 -12.14 6.24
N VAL A 42 9.46 -13.06 6.26
CA VAL A 42 8.05 -12.72 6.04
C VAL A 42 7.51 -11.81 7.15
N ALA A 43 7.85 -12.08 8.42
CA ALA A 43 7.42 -11.26 9.54
C ALA A 43 7.94 -9.82 9.46
N THR A 44 9.23 -9.63 9.13
CA THR A 44 9.85 -8.30 8.98
C THR A 44 9.24 -7.55 7.79
N VAL A 45 9.05 -8.23 6.66
CA VAL A 45 8.42 -7.63 5.46
C VAL A 45 7.00 -7.17 5.78
N LEU A 46 6.19 -7.99 6.44
CA LEU A 46 4.82 -7.61 6.84
C LEU A 46 4.83 -6.45 7.84
N ALA A 47 5.74 -6.49 8.84
CA ALA A 47 5.88 -5.42 9.83
C ALA A 47 6.23 -4.07 9.22
N LEU A 48 6.92 -4.05 8.06
CA LEU A 48 7.26 -2.82 7.35
C LEU A 48 6.15 -2.38 6.37
N ILE A 49 5.58 -3.30 5.60
CA ILE A 49 4.59 -2.98 4.56
C ILE A 49 3.27 -2.53 5.17
N VAL A 50 2.77 -3.20 6.22
CA VAL A 50 1.47 -2.90 6.84
C VAL A 50 1.34 -1.43 7.29
N PRO A 51 2.30 -0.85 8.04
CA PRO A 51 2.23 0.55 8.42
C PRO A 51 2.39 1.49 7.21
N VAL A 52 3.27 1.18 6.25
CA VAL A 52 3.43 2.00 5.04
C VAL A 52 2.11 2.09 4.26
N ILE A 53 1.40 0.98 4.10
CA ILE A 53 0.13 0.98 3.36
C ILE A 53 -0.98 1.67 4.17
N SER A 54 -1.08 1.38 5.46
CA SER A 54 -2.11 1.97 6.33
C SER A 54 -1.94 3.47 6.52
N TYR A 55 -0.70 3.96 6.66
CA TYR A 55 -0.42 5.36 7.01
C TYR A 55 0.08 6.22 5.85
N CYS A 56 0.58 5.66 4.75
CA CYS A 56 0.90 6.43 3.54
C CYS A 56 -0.14 6.20 2.45
N VAL A 57 -0.36 4.95 2.02
CA VAL A 57 -1.13 4.69 0.79
C VAL A 57 -2.62 5.05 0.95
N MET A 58 -3.29 4.59 2.02
CA MET A 58 -4.69 4.95 2.27
C MET A 58 -4.94 6.46 2.35
N PRO A 59 -4.23 7.24 3.18
CA PRO A 59 -4.47 8.68 3.27
C PRO A 59 -4.10 9.42 1.99
N ILE A 60 -3.07 8.97 1.25
CA ILE A 60 -2.72 9.54 -0.07
C ILE A 60 -3.84 9.24 -1.07
N ALA A 61 -4.34 8.00 -1.13
CA ALA A 61 -5.41 7.62 -2.05
C ALA A 61 -6.70 8.41 -1.75
N VAL A 62 -7.08 8.54 -0.48
CA VAL A 62 -8.22 9.37 -0.05
C VAL A 62 -8.00 10.84 -0.42
N LYS A 63 -6.81 11.40 -0.18
CA LYS A 63 -6.49 12.79 -0.57
C LYS A 63 -6.56 13.01 -2.09
N LEU A 64 -5.98 12.09 -2.87
CA LEU A 64 -5.95 12.20 -4.34
C LEU A 64 -7.35 12.10 -4.96
N LEU A 65 -8.19 11.21 -4.44
CA LEU A 65 -9.57 11.08 -4.91
C LEU A 65 -10.46 12.25 -4.46
N SER A 66 -10.30 12.70 -3.21
CA SER A 66 -11.03 13.86 -2.70
C SER A 66 -10.67 15.14 -3.49
N LYS A 67 -9.41 15.27 -3.92
CA LYS A 67 -8.95 16.39 -4.76
C LYS A 67 -9.45 16.33 -6.20
N LYS A 68 -9.91 15.17 -6.70
CA LYS A 68 -10.47 15.03 -8.05
C LYS A 68 -11.98 15.35 -8.11
N THR A 69 -12.59 15.68 -6.98
CA THR A 69 -14.03 15.96 -6.83
C THR A 69 -14.31 17.45 -6.51
N VAL A 70 -13.35 18.34 -6.80
CA VAL A 70 -13.51 19.81 -6.76
C VAL A 70 -13.15 20.39 -8.11
#